data_AF-A0A842WTT8-F1
#
_entry.id   AF-A0A842WTT8-F1
#
_cell.length_a   1.000
_cell.length_b   1.000
_cell.length_c   1.000
_cell.angle_alpha   90.00
_cell.angle_beta   90.00
_cell.angle_gamma   90.00
#
_symmetry.space_group_name_H-M   'P 1'
#
loop_
_entity.id
_entity.type
_entity.pdbx_description
1 polymer ?
#
loop_
_entity_poly.entity_id
_entity_poly.type
_entity_poly.pdbx_seq_one_letter_code
_entity_poly.pdbx_strand_id
1 'polypeptide(L)'
;MSSILPILIRPYPEGDLMLTGIPTKKIDSIEFGLLSPEDIRKMSVAQIVVADTYNEDGYPIESGIMDQRLGVIDPGQRCRTCGNRVGNCPGHFGHIELARPIMHAGYAKVIHKVLRAICRECSRILLTDEEIDYYNRLFKRYPEIGQKTAALSKEILKRGAKAKSCPHCGSEQLKLKLEKPTSIYEVGEVGSVRLTPIDIRAQLENVWDEDYALLGINAEAAR
;
A
#
# COMPACT_ATOMS: atom_id res chain seq x y z
N MET A 1 -2.03 1.54 -24.09
CA MET A 1 -2.44 2.94 -23.83
C MET A 1 -3.87 2.91 -23.33
N SER A 2 -4.06 2.84 -22.01
CA SER A 2 -5.38 3.06 -21.39
C SER A 2 -5.32 4.45 -20.78
N SER A 3 -6.08 5.38 -21.33
CA SER A 3 -6.12 6.76 -20.84
C SER A 3 -6.91 6.81 -19.54
N ILE A 4 -6.26 7.23 -18.44
CA ILE A 4 -6.94 7.61 -17.21
C ILE A 4 -7.85 8.79 -17.53
N LEU A 5 -9.15 8.52 -17.73
CA LEU A 5 -10.17 9.54 -17.76
C LEU A 5 -10.54 9.86 -16.30
N PRO A 6 -10.37 11.12 -15.83
CA PRO A 6 -10.87 11.49 -14.52
C PRO A 6 -12.38 11.30 -14.50
N ILE A 7 -12.92 10.88 -13.35
CA ILE A 7 -14.37 10.75 -13.12
C ILE A 7 -14.97 12.17 -13.04
N LEU A 8 -15.14 12.78 -14.21
CA LEU A 8 -15.87 14.02 -14.39
C LEU A 8 -17.36 13.72 -14.22
N ILE A 9 -17.88 14.02 -13.03
CA ILE A 9 -19.31 14.06 -12.76
C ILE A 9 -19.91 15.17 -13.62
N ARG A 10 -20.37 14.83 -14.83
CA ARG A 10 -21.08 15.77 -15.70
C ARG A 10 -22.45 16.08 -15.08
N PRO A 11 -22.85 17.37 -14.97
CA PRO A 11 -24.23 17.71 -14.65
C PRO A 11 -25.15 17.22 -15.77
N TYR A 12 -26.30 16.66 -15.40
CA TYR A 12 -27.31 16.19 -16.36
C TYR A 12 -28.19 17.37 -16.80
N PRO A 13 -28.61 17.47 -18.07
CA PRO A 13 -29.49 18.55 -18.53
C PRO A 13 -30.86 18.49 -17.85
N GLU A 14 -31.44 19.65 -17.62
CA GLU A 14 -32.72 19.82 -16.93
C GLU A 14 -33.87 19.21 -17.74
N GLY A 15 -34.62 18.26 -17.16
CA GLY A 15 -35.75 17.64 -17.88
C GLY A 15 -36.29 16.32 -17.33
N ASP A 16 -36.55 16.22 -16.03
CA ASP A 16 -37.79 15.60 -15.49
C ASP A 16 -37.81 15.68 -13.95
N LEU A 17 -38.99 15.93 -13.37
CA LEU A 17 -39.14 16.24 -11.94
C LEU A 17 -40.27 15.42 -11.28
N MET A 18 -40.10 15.14 -9.98
CA MET A 18 -41.11 14.61 -9.02
C MET A 18 -41.40 13.09 -9.11
N LEU A 19 -41.35 12.27 -8.06
CA LEU A 19 -40.98 12.43 -6.63
C LEU A 19 -40.21 11.17 -6.18
N THR A 20 -39.21 11.19 -5.31
CA THR A 20 -38.28 12.25 -4.86
C THR A 20 -36.84 11.78 -5.17
N GLY A 21 -36.65 11.23 -6.37
CA GLY A 21 -35.57 10.30 -6.69
C GLY A 21 -34.16 10.87 -6.64
N ILE A 22 -33.44 10.62 -5.54
CA ILE A 22 -31.98 10.51 -5.58
C ILE A 22 -31.67 9.24 -6.39
N PRO A 23 -30.96 9.31 -7.54
CA PRO A 23 -30.67 8.13 -8.33
C PRO A 23 -29.69 7.22 -7.57
N THR A 24 -30.22 6.13 -7.01
CA THR A 24 -29.42 5.17 -6.24
C THR A 24 -28.44 4.45 -7.16
N LYS A 25 -27.14 4.65 -6.90
CA LYS A 25 -26.08 3.93 -7.60
C LYS A 25 -25.95 2.53 -7.01
N LYS A 26 -25.76 1.53 -7.88
CA LYS A 26 -25.32 0.19 -7.48
C LYS A 26 -23.79 0.13 -7.55
N ILE A 27 -23.19 -0.59 -6.62
CA ILE A 27 -21.76 -0.91 -6.66
C ILE A 27 -21.57 -1.97 -7.75
N ASP A 28 -20.70 -1.69 -8.71
CA ASP A 28 -20.37 -2.61 -9.83
C ASP A 28 -19.21 -3.54 -9.43
N SER A 29 -18.11 -2.96 -8.96
CA SER A 29 -16.91 -3.67 -8.52
C SER A 29 -16.30 -3.02 -7.26
N ILE A 30 -15.37 -3.73 -6.63
CA ILE A 30 -14.49 -3.21 -5.57
C ILE A 30 -13.06 -3.61 -5.95
N GLU A 31 -12.20 -2.60 -6.13
CA GLU A 31 -10.78 -2.80 -6.39
C GLU A 31 -9.99 -2.65 -5.08
N PHE A 32 -9.09 -3.61 -4.81
CA PHE A 32 -8.27 -3.62 -3.60
C PHE A 32 -6.86 -3.14 -3.95
N GLY A 33 -6.35 -2.19 -3.17
CA GLY A 33 -4.99 -1.67 -3.26
C GLY A 33 -4.38 -1.43 -1.88
N LEU A 34 -3.22 -0.78 -1.86
CA LEU A 34 -2.64 -0.18 -0.66
C LEU A 34 -3.09 1.29 -0.57
N LEU A 35 -3.26 1.80 0.65
CA LEU A 35 -3.46 3.23 0.86
C LEU A 35 -2.11 3.92 0.86
N SER A 36 -1.89 4.85 -0.08
CA SER A 36 -0.68 5.67 -0.09
C SER A 36 -0.64 6.59 1.15
N PRO A 37 0.55 7.02 1.62
CA PRO A 37 0.65 7.99 2.71
C PRO A 37 -0.05 9.33 2.39
N GLU A 38 -0.17 9.69 1.11
CA GLU A 38 -0.91 10.88 0.71
C GLU A 38 -2.42 10.70 0.88
N ASP A 39 -2.97 9.56 0.47
CA ASP A 39 -4.41 9.32 0.53
C ASP A 39 -4.88 9.17 1.98
N ILE A 40 -4.06 8.56 2.85
CA ILE A 40 -4.30 8.55 4.30
C ILE A 40 -4.43 9.98 4.85
N ARG A 41 -3.53 10.90 4.44
CA ARG A 41 -3.61 12.31 4.86
C ARG A 41 -4.80 13.04 4.24
N LYS A 42 -5.09 12.84 2.94
CA LYS A 42 -6.24 13.45 2.24
C LYS A 42 -7.60 12.99 2.80
N MET A 43 -7.71 11.72 3.21
CA MET A 43 -8.90 11.16 3.87
C MET A 43 -9.05 11.62 5.32
N SER A 44 -8.01 12.16 5.93
CA SER A 44 -7.99 12.46 7.36
C SER A 44 -8.46 13.87 7.68
N VAL A 45 -9.28 13.98 8.73
CA VAL A 45 -9.85 15.25 9.21
C VAL A 45 -9.08 15.84 10.40
N ALA A 46 -8.19 15.05 11.00
CA ALA A 46 -7.39 15.41 12.16
C ALA A 46 -6.11 14.58 12.24
N GLN A 47 -4.98 15.25 12.45
CA GLN A 47 -3.76 14.61 12.92
C GLN A 47 -3.88 14.37 14.42
N ILE A 48 -3.61 13.15 14.88
CA ILE A 48 -3.61 12.80 16.31
C ILE A 48 -2.17 12.85 16.83
N VAL A 49 -1.98 13.60 17.91
CA VAL A 49 -0.67 13.94 18.49
C VAL A 49 -0.66 13.67 20.00
N VAL A 50 -1.80 13.85 20.67
CA VAL A 50 -1.96 13.58 22.11
C VAL A 50 -2.47 12.16 22.30
N ALA A 51 -1.85 11.42 23.22
CA ALA A 51 -2.25 10.04 23.54
C ALA A 51 -3.46 9.98 24.50
N ASP A 52 -3.68 11.04 25.27
CA ASP A 52 -4.76 11.15 26.24
C ASP A 52 -6.13 11.34 25.57
N THR A 53 -7.18 10.90 26.26
CA THR A 53 -8.56 10.89 25.77
C THR A 53 -9.35 12.10 26.25
N TYR A 54 -9.30 12.39 27.56
CA TYR A 54 -10.02 13.47 28.23
C TYR A 54 -9.06 14.29 29.11
N ASN A 55 -9.35 15.58 29.28
CA ASN A 55 -8.63 16.44 30.21
C ASN A 55 -9.10 16.22 31.66
N GLU A 56 -8.49 16.92 32.63
CA GLU A 56 -8.83 16.81 34.06
C GLU A 56 -10.30 17.15 34.36
N ASP A 57 -10.93 18.02 33.55
CA ASP A 57 -12.35 18.38 33.64
C ASP A 57 -13.31 17.36 32.99
N GLY A 58 -12.79 16.31 32.35
CA GLY A 58 -13.58 15.27 31.67
C GLY A 58 -14.04 15.62 30.25
N TYR A 59 -13.51 16.68 29.63
CA TYR A 59 -13.78 17.04 28.23
C TYR A 59 -12.76 16.39 27.26
N PRO A 60 -13.18 16.00 26.03
CA PRO A 60 -12.26 15.43 25.04
C PRO A 60 -11.14 16.41 24.64
N ILE A 61 -9.92 15.91 24.52
CA ILE A 61 -8.74 16.72 24.15
C ILE A 61 -8.67 16.92 22.62
N GLU A 62 -8.40 18.15 22.19
CA GLU A 62 -8.16 18.46 20.77
C GLU A 62 -6.86 17.82 20.27
N SER A 63 -6.91 17.18 19.10
CA SER A 63 -5.85 16.34 18.53
C SER A 63 -5.44 15.15 19.44
N GLY A 64 -6.32 14.78 20.39
CA GLY A 64 -6.27 13.54 21.16
C GLY A 64 -7.10 12.42 20.53
N ILE A 65 -7.13 11.25 21.16
CA ILE A 65 -7.80 10.06 20.62
C ILE A 65 -9.33 10.26 20.49
N MET A 66 -9.92 11.08 21.36
CA MET A 66 -11.36 11.38 21.38
C MET A 66 -11.72 12.71 20.70
N ASP A 67 -10.89 13.22 19.79
CA ASP A 67 -11.14 14.48 19.08
C ASP A 67 -12.51 14.48 18.38
N GLN A 68 -13.35 15.48 18.68
CA GLN A 68 -14.73 15.61 18.19
C GLN A 68 -14.84 15.76 16.65
N ARG A 69 -13.73 15.97 15.93
CA ARG A 69 -13.66 15.90 14.47
C ARG A 69 -13.77 14.46 13.96
N LEU A 70 -13.28 13.47 14.71
CA LEU A 70 -13.36 12.05 14.33
C LEU A 70 -14.80 11.50 14.44
N GLY A 71 -15.59 12.09 15.33
CA GLY A 71 -16.99 11.72 15.56
C GLY A 71 -17.44 12.14 16.96
N VAL A 72 -18.66 11.78 17.33
CA VAL A 72 -19.16 11.94 18.70
C VAL A 72 -19.93 10.68 19.13
N ILE A 73 -19.73 10.29 20.38
CA ILE A 73 -20.46 9.20 21.05
C ILE A 73 -21.46 9.74 22.09
N ASP A 74 -21.28 10.97 22.57
CA ASP A 74 -22.13 11.60 23.59
C ASP A 74 -23.37 12.26 22.97
N PRO A 75 -24.61 11.91 23.38
CA PRO A 75 -25.84 12.42 22.77
C PRO A 75 -26.04 13.96 22.84
N GLY A 76 -25.36 14.61 23.78
CA GLY A 76 -25.35 16.07 23.94
C GLY A 76 -24.38 16.80 23.01
N GLN A 77 -23.43 16.09 22.39
CA GLN A 77 -22.39 16.67 21.53
C GLN A 77 -22.75 16.58 20.04
N ARG A 78 -22.06 17.36 19.22
CA ARG A 78 -22.13 17.32 17.74
C ARG A 78 -20.74 17.11 17.19
N CYS A 79 -20.63 16.31 16.12
CA CYS A 79 -19.35 16.14 15.43
C CYS A 79 -18.90 17.47 14.81
N ARG A 80 -17.64 17.85 15.04
CA ARG A 80 -17.07 19.10 14.50
C ARG A 80 -16.85 19.06 12.98
N THR A 81 -16.83 17.86 12.38
CA THR A 81 -16.65 17.69 10.93
C THR A 81 -17.96 17.72 10.15
N CYS A 82 -18.97 16.94 10.57
CA CYS A 82 -20.24 16.84 9.85
C CYS A 82 -21.44 17.53 10.52
N GLY A 83 -21.31 18.07 11.74
CA GLY A 83 -22.39 18.74 12.49
C GLY A 83 -23.50 17.82 13.03
N ASN A 84 -23.47 16.54 12.67
CA ASN A 84 -24.44 15.53 13.10
C ASN A 84 -24.24 15.12 14.57
N ARG A 85 -25.33 14.62 15.17
CA ARG A 85 -25.31 13.95 16.48
C ARG A 85 -25.00 12.45 16.33
N VAL A 86 -24.80 11.80 17.47
CA VAL A 86 -24.73 10.33 17.62
C VAL A 86 -25.86 9.64 16.82
N GLY A 87 -25.52 8.53 16.15
CA GLY A 87 -26.43 7.78 15.27
C GLY A 87 -26.46 8.26 13.81
N ASN A 88 -26.28 9.56 13.56
CA ASN A 88 -26.25 10.12 12.20
C ASN A 88 -24.83 10.54 11.75
N CYS A 89 -23.83 10.44 12.65
CA CYS A 89 -22.42 10.64 12.32
C CYS A 89 -21.82 9.32 11.82
N PRO A 90 -21.33 9.22 10.58
CA PRO A 90 -20.74 7.98 10.04
C PRO A 90 -19.34 7.68 10.60
N GLY A 91 -18.73 8.66 11.29
CA GLY A 91 -17.32 8.63 11.69
C GLY A 91 -16.40 9.22 10.61
N HIS A 92 -15.24 9.68 11.04
CA HIS A 92 -14.24 10.34 10.19
C HIS A 92 -12.83 9.88 10.56
N PHE A 93 -11.96 9.72 9.57
CA PHE A 93 -10.62 9.17 9.79
C PHE A 93 -9.66 10.19 10.41
N GLY A 94 -8.92 9.76 11.44
CA GLY A 94 -7.72 10.41 11.93
C GLY A 94 -6.47 9.78 11.32
N HIS A 95 -5.33 10.45 11.41
CA HIS A 95 -4.03 9.86 11.12
C HIS A 95 -3.01 10.20 12.20
N ILE A 96 -1.99 9.36 12.35
CA ILE A 96 -0.81 9.61 13.17
C ILE A 96 0.38 9.62 12.22
N GLU A 97 1.10 10.73 12.17
CA GLU A 97 2.32 10.83 11.37
C GLU A 97 3.45 10.07 12.07
N LEU A 98 3.97 9.01 11.43
CA LEU A 98 5.00 8.16 12.01
C LEU A 98 6.39 8.77 11.83
N ALA A 99 7.11 9.00 12.94
CA ALA A 99 8.46 9.57 12.91
C ALA A 99 9.50 8.72 12.15
N ARG A 100 9.23 7.43 11.93
CA ARG A 100 10.05 6.49 11.13
C ARG A 100 9.14 5.45 10.45
N PRO A 101 9.52 4.91 9.28
CA PRO A 101 8.76 3.85 8.64
C PRO A 101 8.71 2.58 9.51
N ILE A 102 7.59 1.87 9.46
CA ILE A 102 7.36 0.61 10.19
C ILE A 102 6.96 -0.45 9.16
N MET A 103 7.56 -1.64 9.24
CA MET A 103 7.18 -2.75 8.37
C MET A 103 5.81 -3.31 8.79
N HIS A 104 4.83 -3.25 7.89
CA HIS A 104 3.52 -3.83 8.12
C HIS A 104 3.59 -5.36 8.22
N ALA A 105 3.19 -5.92 9.37
CA ALA A 105 3.32 -7.35 9.67
C ALA A 105 2.62 -8.28 8.67
N GLY A 106 1.50 -7.84 8.08
CA GLY A 106 0.80 -8.58 7.03
C GLY A 106 1.63 -8.78 5.76
N TYR A 107 2.52 -7.84 5.43
CA TYR A 107 3.33 -7.86 4.20
C TYR A 107 4.77 -8.35 4.40
N ALA A 108 5.24 -8.57 5.62
CA ALA A 108 6.62 -9.01 5.90
C ALA A 108 7.06 -10.24 5.07
N LYS A 109 6.18 -11.23 4.87
CA LYS A 109 6.43 -12.42 4.02
C LYS A 109 6.45 -12.13 2.52
N VAL A 110 5.83 -11.05 2.07
CA VAL A 110 5.81 -10.61 0.66
C VAL A 110 7.07 -9.80 0.40
N ILE A 111 7.32 -8.78 1.23
CA ILE A 111 8.54 -7.97 1.24
C ILE A 111 9.78 -8.86 1.25
N HIS A 112 9.88 -9.86 2.15
CA HIS A 112 11.01 -10.79 2.19
C HIS A 112 11.22 -11.60 0.91
N LYS A 113 10.17 -11.89 0.12
CA LYS A 113 10.33 -12.56 -1.18
C LYS A 113 10.81 -11.59 -2.25
N VAL A 114 10.25 -10.37 -2.26
CA VAL A 114 10.62 -9.31 -3.22
C VAL A 114 12.08 -8.90 -3.01
N LEU A 115 12.50 -8.58 -1.79
CA LEU A 115 13.89 -8.24 -1.45
C LEU A 115 14.90 -9.34 -1.79
N ARG A 116 14.47 -10.61 -1.84
CA ARG A 116 15.32 -11.73 -2.29
C ARG A 116 15.39 -11.88 -3.80
N ALA A 117 14.49 -11.26 -4.55
CA ALA A 117 14.38 -11.38 -6.00
C ALA A 117 14.84 -10.12 -6.74
N ILE A 118 15.16 -9.03 -6.02
CA ILE A 118 15.78 -7.82 -6.55
C ILE A 118 17.22 -7.69 -6.05
N CYS A 119 18.04 -6.94 -6.79
CA CYS A 119 19.41 -6.64 -6.41
C CYS A 119 19.47 -5.65 -5.23
N ARG A 120 20.33 -5.92 -4.25
CA ARG A 120 20.55 -5.03 -3.09
C ARG A 120 21.07 -3.62 -3.42
N GLU A 121 21.73 -3.45 -4.58
CA GLU A 121 22.39 -2.20 -4.99
C GLU A 121 21.59 -1.44 -6.05
N CYS A 122 21.26 -2.09 -7.17
CA CYS A 122 20.59 -1.44 -8.31
C CYS A 122 19.08 -1.63 -8.34
N SER A 123 18.50 -2.39 -7.40
CA SER A 123 17.06 -2.69 -7.27
C SER A 123 16.36 -3.32 -8.50
N ARG A 124 17.08 -3.63 -9.59
CA ARG A 124 16.59 -4.47 -10.69
C ARG A 124 16.30 -5.89 -10.23
N ILE A 125 15.35 -6.53 -10.90
CA ILE A 125 15.07 -7.95 -10.72
C ILE A 125 16.30 -8.83 -11.02
N LEU A 126 16.46 -9.94 -10.30
CA LEU A 126 17.59 -10.87 -10.44
C LEU A 126 17.33 -11.93 -11.52
N LEU A 127 17.14 -11.46 -12.76
CA LEU A 127 16.93 -12.24 -13.98
C LEU A 127 17.78 -11.65 -15.12
N THR A 128 18.18 -12.46 -16.12
CA THR A 128 18.81 -11.90 -17.33
C THR A 128 17.78 -11.20 -18.21
N ASP A 129 18.23 -10.34 -19.13
CA ASP A 129 17.34 -9.66 -20.08
C ASP A 129 16.56 -10.67 -20.94
N GLU A 130 17.15 -11.83 -21.30
CA GLU A 130 16.42 -12.88 -22.02
C GLU A 130 15.34 -13.57 -21.17
N GLU A 131 15.59 -13.75 -19.86
CA GLU A 131 14.60 -14.25 -18.91
C GLU A 131 13.45 -13.24 -18.72
N ILE A 132 13.77 -11.94 -18.62
CA ILE A 132 12.80 -10.84 -18.55
C ILE A 132 11.90 -10.83 -19.80
N ASP A 133 12.48 -10.87 -21.00
CA ASP A 133 11.75 -10.91 -22.26
C ASP A 133 10.92 -12.20 -22.44
N TYR A 134 11.40 -13.33 -21.92
CA TYR A 134 10.63 -14.57 -21.89
C TYR A 134 9.39 -14.42 -21.00
N TYR A 135 9.55 -13.99 -19.74
CA TYR A 135 8.43 -13.84 -18.83
C TYR A 135 7.45 -12.74 -19.28
N ASN A 136 7.93 -11.60 -19.81
CA ASN A 136 7.07 -10.54 -20.36
C ASN A 136 6.15 -11.04 -21.49
N ARG A 137 6.61 -11.99 -22.32
CA ARG A 137 5.76 -12.65 -23.34
C ARG A 137 4.71 -13.56 -22.70
N LEU A 138 5.05 -14.29 -21.64
CA LEU A 138 4.08 -15.11 -20.90
C LEU A 138 3.01 -14.26 -20.18
N PHE A 139 3.38 -13.14 -19.58
CA PHE A 139 2.45 -12.24 -18.90
C PHE A 139 1.41 -11.63 -19.85
N LYS A 140 1.76 -11.41 -21.12
CA LYS A 140 0.80 -11.00 -22.17
C LYS A 140 -0.13 -12.16 -22.58
N ARG A 141 0.43 -13.36 -22.81
CA ARG A 141 -0.31 -14.53 -23.30
C ARG A 141 -1.25 -15.15 -22.27
N TYR A 142 -0.89 -15.18 -20.99
CA TYR A 142 -1.66 -15.89 -19.95
C TYR A 142 -3.09 -15.35 -19.78
N PRO A 143 -3.33 -14.02 -19.69
CA PRO A 143 -4.67 -13.45 -19.65
C PRO A 143 -5.54 -13.81 -20.87
N GLU A 144 -4.97 -13.83 -22.08
CA GLU A 144 -5.68 -14.17 -23.33
C GLU A 144 -6.26 -15.60 -23.30
N ILE A 145 -5.58 -16.52 -22.61
CA ILE A 145 -6.01 -17.91 -22.42
C ILE A 145 -6.71 -18.15 -21.07
N GLY A 146 -7.12 -17.09 -20.36
CA GLY A 146 -7.81 -17.17 -19.06
C GLY A 146 -6.95 -17.64 -17.88
N GLN A 147 -5.63 -17.71 -18.03
CA GLN A 147 -4.71 -18.12 -16.97
C GLN A 147 -4.23 -16.96 -16.10
N LYS A 148 -4.07 -17.20 -14.79
CA LYS A 148 -3.63 -16.20 -13.82
C LYS A 148 -2.10 -16.10 -13.79
N THR A 149 -1.58 -14.87 -13.92
CA THR A 149 -0.14 -14.55 -13.88
C THR A 149 0.53 -14.76 -12.52
N ALA A 150 -0.24 -14.81 -11.42
CA ALA A 150 0.30 -14.96 -10.06
C ALA A 150 1.18 -16.22 -9.84
N ALA A 151 0.99 -17.26 -10.65
CA ALA A 151 1.86 -18.44 -10.66
C ALA A 151 3.27 -18.12 -11.20
N LEU A 152 3.34 -17.31 -12.28
CA LEU A 152 4.59 -16.84 -12.89
C LEU A 152 5.38 -15.95 -11.93
N SER A 153 4.74 -14.95 -11.31
CA SER A 153 5.42 -14.11 -10.29
C SER A 153 5.99 -14.95 -9.14
N LYS A 154 5.28 -15.99 -8.70
CA LYS A 154 5.76 -16.91 -7.66
C LYS A 154 6.95 -17.78 -8.11
N GLU A 155 7.08 -18.04 -9.41
CA GLU A 155 8.23 -18.71 -10.00
C GLU A 155 9.43 -17.77 -10.13
N ILE A 156 9.22 -16.58 -10.70
CA ILE A 156 10.20 -15.49 -10.81
C ILE A 156 10.83 -15.17 -9.45
N LEU A 157 10.01 -14.95 -8.42
CA LEU A 157 10.48 -14.69 -7.06
C LEU A 157 11.32 -15.86 -6.49
N LYS A 158 11.08 -17.11 -6.89
CA LYS A 158 11.92 -18.26 -6.50
C LYS A 158 13.22 -18.36 -7.33
N ARG A 159 13.20 -17.89 -8.58
CA ARG A 159 14.34 -17.90 -9.51
C ARG A 159 15.36 -16.83 -9.11
N GLY A 160 14.91 -15.59 -8.91
CA GLY A 160 15.74 -14.50 -8.40
C GLY A 160 16.32 -14.80 -7.01
N ALA A 161 15.51 -15.38 -6.12
CA ALA A 161 15.93 -15.78 -4.77
C ALA A 161 16.94 -16.94 -4.67
N LYS A 162 17.47 -17.41 -5.81
CA LYS A 162 18.60 -18.35 -5.94
C LYS A 162 19.83 -17.71 -6.61
N ALA A 163 19.72 -16.52 -7.20
CA ALA A 163 20.84 -15.84 -7.83
C ALA A 163 21.90 -15.48 -6.77
N LYS A 164 23.18 -15.63 -7.13
CA LYS A 164 24.32 -15.28 -6.27
C LYS A 164 24.93 -13.92 -6.61
N SER A 165 24.81 -13.51 -7.86
CA SER A 165 25.28 -12.23 -8.39
C SER A 165 24.17 -11.57 -9.21
N CYS A 166 24.18 -10.24 -9.28
CA CYS A 166 23.26 -9.49 -10.12
C CYS A 166 23.70 -9.55 -11.60
N PRO A 167 22.82 -9.90 -12.55
CA PRO A 167 23.17 -9.91 -13.97
C PRO A 167 23.38 -8.51 -14.57
N HIS A 168 22.85 -7.45 -13.94
CA HIS A 168 22.91 -6.08 -14.46
C HIS A 168 24.11 -5.26 -13.92
N CYS A 169 24.48 -5.42 -12.65
CA CYS A 169 25.58 -4.67 -12.01
C CYS A 169 26.71 -5.54 -11.44
N GLY A 170 26.60 -6.86 -11.52
CA GLY A 170 27.63 -7.80 -11.04
C GLY A 170 27.67 -8.04 -9.52
N SER A 171 27.02 -7.19 -8.71
CA SER A 171 27.10 -7.26 -7.24
C SER A 171 26.64 -8.59 -6.64
N GLU A 172 27.31 -9.03 -5.59
CA GLU A 172 26.97 -10.28 -4.89
C GLU A 172 25.72 -10.12 -4.01
N GLN A 173 24.90 -11.18 -3.95
CA GLN A 173 23.63 -11.18 -3.25
C GLN A 173 23.71 -12.00 -1.96
N LEU A 174 23.65 -11.33 -0.82
CA LEU A 174 23.61 -11.98 0.49
C LEU A 174 22.26 -12.66 0.75
N LYS A 175 22.28 -13.72 1.57
CA LYS A 175 21.06 -14.47 1.92
C LYS A 175 20.23 -13.70 2.95
N LEU A 176 18.98 -13.40 2.64
CA LEU A 176 18.06 -12.77 3.59
C LEU A 176 17.29 -13.82 4.43
N LYS A 177 17.34 -13.69 5.76
CA LYS A 177 16.57 -14.48 6.73
C LYS A 177 15.45 -13.60 7.33
N LEU A 178 14.20 -14.08 7.27
CA LEU A 178 13.06 -13.48 7.98
C LEU A 178 12.90 -14.15 9.34
N GLU A 179 13.10 -13.38 10.40
CA GLU A 179 12.66 -13.70 11.75
C GLU A 179 11.27 -13.08 11.98
N LYS A 180 10.31 -13.91 12.39
CA LYS A 180 8.92 -13.47 12.54
C LYS A 180 8.78 -12.57 13.78
N PRO A 181 7.93 -11.53 13.75
CA PRO A 181 6.97 -11.23 12.69
C PRO A 181 7.54 -10.42 11.50
N THR A 182 8.51 -9.53 11.73
CA THR A 182 8.89 -8.47 10.78
C THR A 182 10.41 -8.23 10.63
N SER A 183 11.27 -8.92 11.37
CA SER A 183 12.71 -8.66 11.34
C SER A 183 13.39 -9.38 10.18
N ILE A 184 14.00 -8.65 9.26
CA ILE A 184 14.79 -9.21 8.16
C ILE A 184 16.28 -8.99 8.45
N TYR A 185 17.07 -10.03 8.26
CA TYR A 185 18.52 -10.02 8.44
C TYR A 185 19.22 -10.44 7.16
N GLU A 186 20.28 -9.73 6.81
CA GLU A 186 21.25 -10.14 5.80
C GLU A 186 22.30 -11.04 6.44
N VAL A 187 22.53 -12.21 5.87
CA VAL A 187 23.53 -13.17 6.36
C VAL A 187 24.77 -13.07 5.46
N GLY A 188 25.82 -12.44 5.98
CA GLY A 188 27.16 -12.43 5.41
C GLY A 188 28.05 -13.52 6.02
N GLU A 189 29.35 -13.47 5.73
CA GLU A 189 30.31 -14.48 6.21
C GLU A 189 30.65 -14.33 7.70
N VAL A 190 30.78 -13.10 8.18
CA VAL A 190 31.25 -12.77 9.55
C VAL A 190 30.08 -12.51 10.53
N GLY A 191 28.83 -12.60 10.06
CA GLY A 191 27.65 -12.40 10.91
C GLY A 191 26.38 -12.07 10.15
N SER A 192 25.34 -11.68 10.89
CA SER A 192 24.07 -11.24 10.31
C SER A 192 23.70 -9.81 10.72
N VAL A 193 23.51 -8.93 9.75
CA VAL A 193 23.11 -7.53 9.96
C VAL A 193 21.59 -7.42 9.81
N ARG A 194 20.92 -6.71 10.71
CA ARG A 194 19.47 -6.46 10.61
C ARG A 194 19.22 -5.31 9.64
N LEU A 195 18.40 -5.55 8.61
CA LEU A 195 17.89 -4.46 7.77
C LEU A 195 16.88 -3.63 8.55
N THR A 196 17.03 -2.31 8.52
CA THR A 196 16.03 -1.41 9.10
C THR A 196 14.86 -1.22 8.14
N PRO A 197 13.67 -0.82 8.62
CA PRO A 197 12.57 -0.45 7.75
C PRO A 197 12.87 0.72 6.80
N ILE A 198 13.90 1.54 7.10
CA ILE A 198 14.35 2.64 6.23
C ILE A 198 15.09 2.07 5.03
N ASP A 199 16.06 1.18 5.24
CA ASP A 199 16.84 0.53 4.17
C ASP A 199 15.93 -0.27 3.23
N ILE A 200 14.98 -1.01 3.82
CA ILE A 200 14.00 -1.82 3.08
C ILE A 200 13.09 -0.92 2.25
N ARG A 201 12.64 0.21 2.81
CA ARG A 201 11.83 1.18 2.07
C ARG A 201 12.62 1.76 0.89
N ALA A 202 13.85 2.19 1.12
CA ALA A 202 14.72 2.75 0.07
C ALA A 202 15.00 1.73 -1.05
N GLN A 203 15.20 0.44 -0.75
CA GLN A 203 15.33 -0.59 -1.78
C GLN A 203 14.05 -0.79 -2.59
N LEU A 204 12.88 -0.77 -1.95
CA LEU A 204 11.58 -0.96 -2.63
C LEU A 204 11.14 0.28 -3.45
N GLU A 205 11.49 1.49 -3.02
CA GLU A 205 11.24 2.74 -3.74
C GLU A 205 12.10 2.88 -5.01
N ASN A 206 13.27 2.23 -5.05
CA ASN A 206 14.17 2.22 -6.20
C ASN A 206 13.93 1.05 -7.17
N VAL A 207 12.91 0.20 -6.94
CA VAL A 207 12.51 -0.85 -7.90
C VAL A 207 12.00 -0.21 -9.18
N TRP A 208 12.44 -0.73 -10.32
CA TRP A 208 12.10 -0.17 -11.63
C TRP A 208 10.65 -0.49 -12.00
N ASP A 209 9.96 0.46 -12.64
CA ASP A 209 8.54 0.38 -12.99
C ASP A 209 8.19 -0.87 -13.83
N GLU A 210 9.13 -1.29 -14.69
CA GLU A 210 9.05 -2.48 -15.54
C GLU A 210 9.01 -3.79 -14.74
N ASP A 211 9.65 -3.84 -13.57
CA ASP A 211 9.85 -5.06 -12.78
C ASP A 211 8.65 -5.37 -11.86
N TYR A 212 7.81 -4.37 -11.52
CA TYR A 212 6.66 -4.58 -10.61
C TYR A 212 5.72 -5.69 -11.08
N ALA A 213 5.40 -5.73 -12.39
CA ALA A 213 4.53 -6.76 -12.96
C ALA A 213 5.13 -8.17 -12.77
N LEU A 214 6.43 -8.34 -13.02
CA LEU A 214 7.15 -9.60 -12.84
C LEU A 214 7.19 -10.03 -11.37
N LEU A 215 7.36 -9.08 -10.45
CA LEU A 215 7.28 -9.28 -8.99
C LEU A 215 5.86 -9.61 -8.50
N GLY A 216 4.83 -9.42 -9.34
CA GLY A 216 3.42 -9.66 -9.00
C GLY A 216 2.78 -8.51 -8.21
N ILE A 217 3.26 -7.29 -8.41
CA ILE A 217 2.82 -6.05 -7.77
C ILE A 217 2.14 -5.19 -8.85
N ASN A 218 0.96 -4.62 -8.55
CA ASN A 218 0.38 -3.58 -9.39
C ASN A 218 0.99 -2.23 -8.98
N ALA A 219 1.76 -1.60 -9.87
CA ALA A 219 2.45 -0.34 -9.60
C ALA A 219 1.50 0.83 -9.30
N GLU A 220 0.29 0.84 -9.88
CA GLU A 220 -0.71 1.91 -9.64
C GLU A 220 -1.39 1.76 -8.27
N ALA A 221 -1.54 0.53 -7.78
CA ALA A 221 -2.25 0.22 -6.54
C ALA A 221 -1.33 -0.05 -5.33
N ALA A 222 -0.01 0.16 -5.47
CA ALA A 222 0.99 -0.16 -4.45
C ALA A 222 2.09 0.91 -4.27
N ARG A 223 1.86 2.13 -4.77
CA ARG A 223 2.71 3.32 -4.57
C ARG A 223 2.19 4.19 -3.42
#